data_AF-A0A524FB97-F1
#
_entry.id   AF-A0A524FB97-F1
#
_cell.length_a   1.000
_cell.length_b   1.000
_cell.length_c   1.000
_cell.angle_alpha   90.00
_cell.angle_beta   90.00
_cell.angle_gamma   90.00
#
_symmetry.space_group_name_H-M   'P 1'
#
loop_
_entity.id
_entity.type
_entity.pdbx_description
1 polymer ?
#
loop_
_entity_poly.entity_id
_entity_poly.type
_entity_poly.pdbx_seq_one_letter_code
_entity_poly.pdbx_strand_id
1 'polypeptide(L)' 'MSEDKNEILTIEKPEGRRKCPSCGEENKNMIHEETDKTQIIMDYPKVYGKKYKCGKCGTYWKERSQ' A
#
# COMPACT_ATOMS: atom_id res chain seq x y z
N MET A 1 -7.46 -7.80 -23.17
CA MET A 1 -7.13 -8.47 -21.89
C MET A 1 -7.37 -7.45 -20.79
N SER A 2 -8.06 -7.85 -19.73
CA SER A 2 -8.76 -7.02 -18.75
C SER A 2 -7.90 -5.91 -18.12
N GLU A 3 -8.37 -4.68 -18.19
CA GLU A 3 -7.86 -3.55 -17.41
C GLU A 3 -8.53 -3.55 -16.04
N ASP A 4 -8.00 -4.34 -15.10
CA ASP A 4 -8.38 -4.27 -13.70
C ASP A 4 -7.87 -2.95 -13.11
N LYS A 5 -8.71 -1.91 -13.20
CA LYS A 5 -8.56 -0.63 -12.49
C LYS A 5 -8.74 -0.86 -10.99
N ASN A 6 -7.79 -1.52 -10.35
CA ASN A 6 -7.70 -1.55 -8.91
C ASN A 6 -6.95 -0.27 -8.51
N GLU A 7 -7.70 0.83 -8.35
CA GLU A 7 -7.18 2.14 -7.96
C GLU A 7 -6.53 2.05 -6.56
N ILE A 8 -5.21 1.81 -6.53
CA ILE A 8 -4.46 1.77 -5.28
C ILE A 8 -4.33 3.20 -4.75
N LEU A 9 -4.89 3.47 -3.58
CA LEU A 9 -4.82 4.78 -2.94
C LEU A 9 -3.36 5.15 -2.65
N THR A 10 -2.95 6.37 -2.95
CA THR A 10 -1.62 6.86 -2.60
C THR A 10 -1.76 7.91 -1.50
N ILE A 11 -1.22 7.63 -0.32
CA ILE A 11 -1.26 8.53 0.83
C ILE A 11 0.16 8.98 1.20
N GLU A 12 0.26 10.11 1.90
CA GLU A 12 1.52 10.53 2.51
C GLU A 12 1.87 9.58 3.66
N LYS A 13 3.17 9.41 3.91
CA LYS A 13 3.65 8.59 5.03
C LYS A 13 3.11 9.17 6.34
N PRO A 14 2.24 8.46 7.09
CA PRO A 14 1.70 9.00 8.33
C PRO A 14 2.82 9.13 9.38
N GLU A 15 2.91 10.28 10.03
CA GLU A 15 3.80 10.49 11.17
C GLU A 15 3.20 9.77 12.40
N GLY A 16 3.60 8.52 12.63
CA GLY A 16 3.19 7.73 13.79
C GLY A 16 2.67 6.34 13.45
N ARG A 17 1.62 5.90 14.15
CA ARG A 17 1.02 4.57 13.95
C ARG A 17 0.30 4.53 12.61
N ARG A 18 0.67 3.57 11.76
CA ARG A 18 0.02 3.33 10.47
C ARG A 18 -1.47 3.04 10.67
N LYS A 19 -2.32 3.84 10.03
CA LYS A 19 -3.78 3.65 10.03
C LYS A 19 -4.29 3.46 8.61
N CYS A 20 -5.32 2.64 8.45
CA CYS A 20 -5.98 2.49 7.17
C CYS A 20 -6.65 3.82 6.77
N PRO A 21 -6.37 4.36 5.57
CA PRO A 21 -6.95 5.64 5.13
C PRO A 21 -8.45 5.55 4.81
N SER A 22 -8.99 4.35 4.61
CA SER A 22 -10.41 4.15 4.29
C SER A 22 -11.27 3.94 5.54
N CYS A 23 -10.86 3.06 6.47
CA CYS A 23 -11.67 2.70 7.64
C CYS A 23 -11.08 3.12 8.99
N GLY A 24 -9.91 3.78 9.00
CA GLY A 24 -9.24 4.22 10.22
C GLY A 24 -8.63 3.12 11.09
N GLU A 25 -8.57 1.88 10.59
CA GLU A 25 -8.02 0.74 11.35
C GLU A 25 -6.55 0.96 11.69
N GLU A 26 -6.21 0.89 12.98
CA GLU A 26 -4.87 1.15 13.49
C GLU A 26 -4.16 -0.10 14.01
N ASN A 27 -4.87 -1.23 14.10
CA ASN A 27 -4.28 -2.49 14.50
C ASN A 27 -3.30 -2.98 13.43
N LYS A 28 -2.01 -3.02 13.78
CA LYS A 28 -0.93 -3.51 12.90
C LYS A 28 -1.18 -4.92 12.37
N ASN A 29 -1.79 -5.79 13.18
CA ASN A 29 -2.11 -7.18 12.78
C ASN A 29 -3.14 -7.24 11.64
N MET A 30 -3.94 -6.19 11.46
CA MET A 30 -4.90 -6.06 10.37
C MET A 30 -4.33 -5.33 9.15
N ILE A 31 -3.06 -4.90 9.18
CA ILE A 31 -2.43 -4.19 8.06
C ILE A 31 -1.32 -5.06 7.50
N HIS A 32 -1.59 -5.69 6.36
CA HIS A 32 -0.64 -6.55 5.68
C HIS A 32 0.24 -5.72 4.73
N GLU A 33 1.55 -5.82 4.90
CA GLU A 33 2.53 -5.24 3.97
C GLU A 33 2.79 -6.22 2.83
N GLU A 34 2.65 -5.77 1.59
CA GLU A 34 2.90 -6.55 0.38
C GLU A 34 3.82 -5.79 -0.58
N THR A 35 4.58 -6.53 -1.37
CA THR A 35 5.39 -5.96 -2.43
C THR A 35 4.51 -5.66 -3.65
N ASP A 36 4.55 -4.43 -4.12
CA ASP A 36 3.86 -4.01 -5.32
C ASP A 36 4.73 -4.20 -6.57
N LYS A 37 4.50 -5.31 -7.26
CA LYS A 37 5.20 -5.65 -8.50
C LYS A 37 4.82 -4.75 -9.69
N THR A 38 3.78 -3.92 -9.56
CA THR A 38 3.38 -2.96 -10.61
C THR A 38 4.25 -1.71 -10.60
N GLN A 39 4.91 -1.41 -9.48
CA GLN A 39 5.77 -0.26 -9.32
C GLN A 39 7.22 -0.71 -9.16
N ILE A 40 8.05 -0.50 -10.18
CA ILE A 40 9.48 -0.77 -10.13
C ILE A 40 10.17 0.53 -9.65
N ILE A 41 10.77 0.51 -8.47
CA ILE A 41 11.54 1.64 -7.92
C ILE A 41 12.94 1.66 -8.55
N MET A 42 13.54 0.48 -8.72
CA MET A 42 14.88 0.31 -9.29
C MET A 42 14.87 -0.93 -10.16
N ASP A 43 15.44 -0.84 -11.36
CA ASP A 43 15.52 -1.96 -12.29
C ASP A 43 16.70 -2.89 -11.96
N TYR A 44 17.82 -2.34 -11.48
CA TYR A 44 18.99 -3.12 -11.07
C TYR A 44 19.77 -2.53 -9.88
N PRO A 45 19.82 -3.23 -8.72
CA PRO A 45 19.07 -4.44 -8.36
C PRO A 45 17.56 -4.19 -8.35
N LYS A 46 16.77 -5.22 -8.70
CA LYS A 46 15.33 -5.08 -8.90
C LYS A 46 14.58 -4.81 -7.58
N VAL A 47 14.18 -3.57 -7.35
CA VAL A 47 13.42 -3.15 -6.17
C VAL A 47 12.01 -2.77 -6.60
N TYR A 48 11.03 -3.40 -5.97
CA TYR A 48 9.62 -3.11 -6.17
C TYR A 48 9.08 -2.18 -5.07
N GLY A 49 8.00 -1.47 -5.39
CA GLY A 49 7.26 -0.64 -4.46
C GLY A 49 6.67 -1.45 -3.30
N LYS A 50 6.29 -0.74 -2.24
CA LYS A 50 5.53 -1.31 -1.13
C LYS A 50 4.07 -0.87 -1.24
N LYS A 51 3.16 -1.79 -0.95
CA LYS A 51 1.74 -1.52 -0.76
C LYS A 51 1.25 -2.15 0.53
N TYR A 52 0.15 -1.64 1.04
CA TYR A 52 -0.49 -2.11 2.25
C TYR A 52 -1.91 -2.54 1.92
N LYS A 53 -2.37 -3.58 2.61
CA LYS A 53 -3.74 -4.08 2.54
C LYS A 53 -4.36 -4.08 3.92
N CYS A 54 -5.55 -3.50 4.05
CA CYS A 54 -6.34 -3.59 5.28
C CYS A 54 -7.12 -4.92 5.28
N GLY A 55 -6.94 -5.73 6.31
CA GLY A 55 -7.70 -6.95 6.56
C GLY A 55 -9.15 -6.71 6.97
N LYS A 56 -9.51 -5.49 7.38
CA LYS A 56 -10.89 -5.13 7.79
C LYS A 56 -11.77 -4.68 6.62
N CYS A 57 -11.29 -3.72 5.83
CA CYS A 57 -12.08 -3.16 4.72
C CYS A 57 -11.60 -3.63 3.34
N GLY A 58 -10.46 -4.32 3.25
CA GLY A 58 -9.89 -4.78 1.97
C GLY A 58 -9.17 -3.69 1.17
N THR A 59 -9.12 -2.46 1.67
CA THR A 59 -8.49 -1.33 0.96
C THR A 59 -6.99 -1.57 0.74
N TYR A 60 -6.53 -1.26 -0.47
CA TYR A 60 -5.11 -1.24 -0.83
C TYR A 60 -4.62 0.20 -0.91
N TRP A 61 -3.49 0.50 -0.27
CA TRP A 61 -2.84 1.81 -0.39
C TRP A 61 -1.33 1.73 -0.42
N LYS A 62 -0.70 2.79 -0.91
CA LYS A 62 0.76 3.00 -0.92
C LYS A 62 1.07 4.22 -0.09
N GLU A 63 2.24 4.20 0.53
CA GLU A 63 2.79 5.38 1.19
C GLU A 63 3.79 6.03 0.24
N ARG A 64 3.56 7.29 -0.10
CA ARG A 64 4.51 8.10 -0.84
C ARG A 64 5.65 8.46 0.11
N SER A 65 6.80 7.84 -0.09
CA SER A 65 8.05 8.31 0.49
C SER A 65 8.49 9.55 -0.28
N GLN A 66 8.55 10.68 0.42
CA GLN A 66 9.12 11.94 -0.05
C GLN A 66 10.60 11.77 -0.40
#